data_AF-A0AAJ2G6Y7-F1
#
_entry.id   AF-A0AAJ2G6Y7-F1
#
_cell.length_a   1.000
_cell.length_b   1.000
_cell.length_c   1.000
_cell.angle_alpha   90.00
_cell.angle_beta   90.00
_cell.angle_gamma   90.00
#
_symmetry.space_group_name_H-M   'P 1'
#
loop_
_entity.id
_entity.type
_entity.pdbx_description
1 polymer ?
#
loop_
_entity_poly.entity_id
_entity_poly.type
_entity_poly.pdbx_seq_one_letter_code
_entity_poly.pdbx_strand_id
1 'polypeptide(L)'
;MRKSFIQTKPHLVLLLACPIMAVIAWMRRNYSVDVQLYDTFYILRIDLIAEFLITIILITSLLYWLTRNRTGFPQLTAAHVLATIGIALYITSTMGYPPNNAVDTWSTFSPQQYKEWEDMRVRFVGAVVTFGAFQLLLVVNLIVKWLKTA
;
A
#
# COMPACT_ATOMS: atom_id res chain seq x y z
N MET A 1 -29.32 -6.47 -10.52
CA MET A 1 -28.41 -6.24 -9.37
C MET A 1 -27.92 -4.80 -9.39
N ARG A 2 -28.07 -4.03 -8.30
CA ARG A 2 -27.52 -2.67 -8.20
C ARG A 2 -25.98 -2.74 -8.22
N LYS A 3 -25.33 -1.93 -9.07
CA LYS A 3 -23.86 -1.82 -9.07
C LYS A 3 -23.42 -1.11 -7.78
N SER A 4 -22.37 -1.61 -7.14
CA SER A 4 -21.87 -1.02 -5.89
C SER A 4 -21.17 0.32 -6.14
N PHE A 5 -21.06 1.16 -5.10
CA PHE A 5 -20.38 2.45 -5.19
C PHE A 5 -18.93 2.31 -5.70
N ILE A 6 -18.22 1.27 -5.22
CA ILE A 6 -16.85 0.92 -5.64
C ILE A 6 -16.76 0.66 -7.15
N GLN A 7 -17.77 0.01 -7.73
CA GLN A 7 -17.78 -0.29 -9.17
C GLN A 7 -18.12 0.94 -10.03
N THR A 8 -18.92 1.86 -9.49
CA THR A 8 -19.38 3.06 -10.24
C THR A 8 -18.44 4.25 -10.12
N LYS A 9 -17.84 4.46 -8.95
CA LYS A 9 -16.95 5.60 -8.65
C LYS A 9 -15.68 5.14 -7.91
N PRO A 10 -14.89 4.22 -8.49
CA PRO A 10 -13.68 3.67 -7.86
C PRO A 10 -12.66 4.76 -7.47
N HIS A 11 -12.52 5.80 -8.30
CA HIS A 11 -11.62 6.93 -8.06
C HIS A 11 -11.93 7.67 -6.74
N LEU A 12 -13.21 7.87 -6.40
CA LEU A 12 -13.57 8.53 -5.13
C LEU A 12 -13.23 7.66 -3.93
N VAL A 13 -13.43 6.35 -4.04
CA VAL A 13 -13.10 5.41 -2.95
C VAL A 13 -11.60 5.39 -2.68
N LEU A 14 -10.78 5.40 -3.74
CA LEU A 14 -9.33 5.53 -3.63
C LEU A 14 -8.91 6.87 -3.01
N LEU A 15 -9.53 7.99 -3.44
CA LEU A 15 -9.23 9.31 -2.88
C LEU A 15 -9.56 9.41 -1.38
N LEU A 16 -10.63 8.76 -0.93
CA LEU A 16 -11.00 8.74 0.49
C LEU A 16 -9.99 7.98 1.36
N ALA A 17 -9.24 7.04 0.80
CA ALA A 17 -8.19 6.34 1.54
C ALA A 17 -6.97 7.23 1.83
N CYS A 18 -6.65 8.17 0.94
CA CYS A 18 -5.49 9.06 1.07
C CYS A 18 -5.48 9.86 2.40
N PRO A 19 -6.53 10.61 2.79
CA PRO A 19 -6.51 11.35 4.05
C PRO A 19 -6.44 10.44 5.28
N ILE A 20 -7.07 9.25 5.22
CA ILE A 20 -6.99 8.26 6.30
C ILE A 20 -5.53 7.81 6.48
N MET A 21 -4.86 7.45 5.38
CA MET A 21 -3.45 7.07 5.40
C MET A 21 -2.55 8.20 5.88
N ALA A 22 -2.80 9.44 5.46
CA ALA A 22 -2.03 10.61 5.89
C ALA A 22 -2.14 10.83 7.40
N VAL A 23 -3.35 10.70 7.98
CA VAL A 23 -3.57 10.80 9.43
C VAL A 23 -2.81 9.69 10.17
N ILE A 24 -2.92 8.45 9.71
CA ILE A 24 -2.19 7.31 10.31
C ILE A 24 -0.68 7.55 10.26
N ALA A 25 -0.17 7.96 9.09
CA ALA A 25 1.26 8.23 8.90
C ALA A 25 1.75 9.37 9.78
N TRP A 26 0.97 10.44 9.95
CA TRP A 26 1.31 11.54 10.84
C TRP A 26 1.37 11.13 12.31
N MET A 27 0.44 10.27 12.75
CA MET A 27 0.47 9.67 14.10
C MET A 27 1.69 8.75 14.29
N ARG A 28 2.13 8.08 13.22
CA ARG A 28 3.24 7.12 13.22
C ARG A 28 4.53 7.68 12.61
N ARG A 29 4.70 8.99 12.50
CA ARG A 29 5.82 9.65 11.78
C ARG A 29 7.22 9.32 12.31
N ASN A 30 7.30 8.84 13.55
CA ASN A 30 8.54 8.43 14.20
C ASN A 30 8.87 6.95 13.96
N TYR A 31 7.94 6.17 13.41
CA TYR A 31 8.14 4.74 13.15
C TYR A 31 8.95 4.55 11.85
N SER A 32 9.81 3.55 11.85
CA SER A 32 10.58 3.12 10.68
C SER A 32 10.49 1.62 10.47
N VAL A 33 10.59 1.22 9.22
CA VAL A 33 10.76 -0.17 8.80
C VAL A 33 12.21 -0.34 8.40
N ASP A 34 12.87 -1.33 8.99
CA ASP A 34 14.24 -1.67 8.65
C ASP A 34 14.21 -2.89 7.72
N VAL A 35 14.78 -2.74 6.52
CA VAL A 35 14.83 -3.78 5.50
C VAL A 35 16.28 -4.05 5.17
N GLN A 36 16.69 -5.31 5.32
CA GLN A 36 18.00 -5.77 4.87
C GLN A 36 17.90 -6.28 3.43
N LEU A 37 18.68 -5.70 2.53
CA LEU A 37 18.82 -6.11 1.14
C LEU A 37 20.29 -6.48 0.92
N TYR A 38 20.56 -7.78 0.79
CA TYR A 38 21.91 -8.34 0.78
C TYR A 38 22.69 -7.90 2.05
N ASP A 39 23.79 -7.18 1.87
CA ASP A 39 24.68 -6.72 2.94
C ASP A 39 24.37 -5.29 3.41
N THR A 40 23.29 -4.67 2.91
CA THR A 40 22.92 -3.29 3.22
C THR A 40 21.61 -3.20 3.99
N PHE A 41 21.60 -2.41 5.06
CA PHE A 41 20.40 -2.06 5.82
C PHE A 41 19.81 -0.74 5.33
N TYR A 42 18.51 -0.76 5.02
CA TYR A 42 17.73 0.43 4.67
C TYR A 42 16.71 0.72 5.77
N ILE A 43 16.70 1.95 6.26
CA ILE A 43 15.74 2.44 7.24
C ILE A 43 14.73 3.32 6.50
N LEU A 44 13.48 2.89 6.45
CA LEU A 44 12.40 3.57 5.74
C LEU A 44 11.40 4.12 6.73
N ARG A 45 11.30 5.45 6.82
CA ARG A 45 10.31 6.11 7.69
C ARG A 45 8.90 5.87 7.16
N ILE A 46 7.95 5.65 8.07
CA ILE A 46 6.56 5.34 7.73
C ILE A 46 5.85 6.49 6.99
N ASP A 47 6.21 7.74 7.26
CA ASP A 47 5.69 8.89 6.53
C ASP A 47 6.08 8.87 5.05
N LEU A 48 7.35 8.59 4.74
CA LEU A 48 7.82 8.44 3.36
C LEU A 48 7.16 7.26 2.63
N ILE A 49 6.99 6.13 3.32
CA ILE A 49 6.26 4.97 2.76
C ILE A 49 4.79 5.36 2.47
N ALA A 50 4.15 6.07 3.39
CA ALA A 50 2.77 6.49 3.21
C ALA A 50 2.62 7.50 2.06
N GLU A 51 3.52 8.47 1.93
CA GLU A 51 3.56 9.41 0.82
C GLU A 51 3.69 8.69 -0.53
N PHE A 52 4.58 7.70 -0.60
CA PHE A 52 4.73 6.88 -1.80
C PHE A 52 3.46 6.10 -2.15
N LEU A 53 2.84 5.43 -1.18
CA LEU A 53 1.60 4.69 -1.39
C LEU A 53 0.44 5.62 -1.76
N ILE A 54 0.31 6.78 -1.12
CA ILE A 54 -0.67 7.82 -1.46
C ILE A 54 -0.46 8.27 -2.91
N THR A 55 0.77 8.51 -3.33
CA THR A 55 1.08 8.90 -4.71
C THR A 55 0.59 7.84 -5.71
N ILE A 56 0.85 6.55 -5.44
CA ILE A 56 0.34 5.46 -6.28
C ILE A 56 -1.20 5.47 -6.31
N ILE A 57 -1.86 5.66 -5.17
CA ILE A 57 -3.33 5.71 -5.05
C ILE A 57 -3.91 6.91 -5.83
N LEU A 58 -3.26 8.07 -5.80
CA LEU A 58 -3.66 9.24 -6.57
C LEU A 58 -3.56 8.98 -8.07
N ILE A 59 -2.46 8.37 -8.53
CA ILE A 59 -2.27 8.01 -9.93
C ILE A 59 -3.34 6.98 -10.37
N THR A 60 -3.57 5.94 -9.58
CA THR A 60 -4.61 4.93 -9.87
C THR A 60 -6.01 5.55 -9.90
N SER A 61 -6.30 6.45 -8.97
CA SER A 61 -7.56 7.20 -8.94
C SER A 61 -7.76 8.01 -10.21
N LEU A 62 -6.72 8.74 -10.64
CA LEU A 62 -6.73 9.50 -11.88
C LEU A 62 -6.98 8.60 -13.10
N LEU A 63 -6.30 7.44 -13.20
CA LEU A 63 -6.51 6.48 -14.28
C LEU A 63 -7.95 5.94 -14.33
N TYR A 64 -8.56 5.68 -13.18
CA TYR A 64 -9.98 5.29 -13.12
C TYR A 64 -10.91 6.42 -13.55
N TRP A 65 -10.61 7.66 -13.16
CA TRP A 65 -11.39 8.82 -13.54
C TRP A 65 -11.30 9.11 -15.04
N LEU A 66 -10.12 8.99 -15.65
CA LEU A 66 -9.91 9.14 -17.09
C LEU A 66 -10.63 8.05 -17.90
N THR A 67 -10.71 6.83 -17.37
CA THR A 67 -11.38 5.71 -18.01
C THR A 67 -12.82 5.47 -17.54
N ARG A 68 -13.47 6.48 -16.94
CA ARG A 68 -14.82 6.37 -16.35
C ARG A 68 -15.92 6.08 -17.37
N ASN A 69 -15.76 6.55 -18.61
CA ASN A 69 -16.73 6.36 -19.70
C ASN A 69 -16.49 5.05 -20.46
N ARG A 70 -15.51 4.23 -20.07
CA ARG A 70 -15.18 2.97 -20.73
C ARG A 70 -15.59 1.76 -19.91
N THR A 71 -16.07 0.73 -20.60
CA THR A 71 -16.61 -0.48 -20.00
C THR A 71 -15.50 -1.48 -19.69
N GLY A 72 -15.19 -1.67 -18.41
CA GLY A 72 -14.22 -2.66 -17.93
C GLY A 72 -14.89 -3.88 -17.30
N PHE A 73 -14.14 -4.62 -16.48
CA PHE A 73 -14.66 -5.66 -15.60
C PHE A 73 -14.95 -5.08 -14.20
N PRO A 74 -16.22 -4.99 -13.78
CA PRO A 74 -16.58 -4.46 -12.47
C PRO A 74 -15.96 -5.25 -11.30
N GLN A 75 -15.82 -6.56 -11.46
CA GLN A 75 -15.23 -7.45 -10.45
C GLN A 75 -13.74 -7.17 -10.25
N LEU A 76 -12.97 -7.00 -11.34
CA LEU A 76 -11.55 -6.61 -11.26
C LEU A 76 -11.38 -5.22 -10.64
N THR A 77 -12.28 -4.30 -10.98
CA THR A 77 -12.30 -2.94 -10.38
C THR A 77 -12.51 -3.03 -8.86
N ALA A 78 -13.50 -3.79 -8.41
CA ALA A 78 -13.77 -3.94 -6.99
C ALA A 78 -12.62 -4.64 -6.24
N ALA A 79 -12.08 -5.73 -6.81
CA ALA A 79 -10.95 -6.45 -6.23
C ALA A 79 -9.71 -5.56 -6.11
N HIS A 80 -9.36 -4.84 -7.18
CA HIS A 80 -8.22 -3.91 -7.17
C HIS A 80 -8.39 -2.82 -6.12
N VAL A 81 -9.53 -2.13 -6.09
CA VAL A 81 -9.76 -1.01 -5.16
C VAL A 81 -9.72 -1.48 -3.71
N LEU A 82 -10.45 -2.56 -3.38
CA LEU A 82 -10.50 -3.08 -2.01
C LEU A 82 -9.14 -3.58 -1.54
N ALA A 83 -8.41 -4.31 -2.39
CA ALA A 83 -7.10 -4.83 -2.02
C ALA A 83 -6.04 -3.73 -1.92
N THR A 84 -6.04 -2.76 -2.85
CA THR A 84 -5.11 -1.63 -2.81
C THR A 84 -5.28 -0.82 -1.53
N ILE A 85 -6.53 -0.49 -1.17
CA ILE A 85 -6.82 0.24 0.07
C ILE A 85 -6.47 -0.60 1.30
N GLY A 86 -6.93 -1.85 1.34
CA GLY A 86 -6.71 -2.73 2.49
C GLY A 86 -5.23 -2.94 2.78
N ILE A 87 -4.42 -3.22 1.76
CA ILE A 87 -2.98 -3.46 1.92
C ILE A 87 -2.23 -2.16 2.22
N ALA A 88 -2.58 -1.05 1.56
CA ALA A 88 -1.96 0.24 1.86
C ALA A 88 -2.22 0.69 3.30
N LEU A 89 -3.45 0.49 3.80
CA LEU A 89 -3.78 0.75 5.21
C LEU A 89 -3.05 -0.22 6.14
N TYR A 90 -2.96 -1.50 5.79
CA TYR A 90 -2.20 -2.48 6.57
C TYR A 90 -0.74 -2.08 6.71
N ILE A 91 -0.07 -1.72 5.61
CA ILE A 91 1.32 -1.27 5.61
C ILE A 91 1.48 -0.04 6.50
N THR A 92 0.68 1.00 6.27
CA THR A 92 0.81 2.27 7.00
C THR A 92 0.45 2.17 8.48
N SER A 93 -0.45 1.26 8.88
CA SER A 93 -0.92 1.14 10.27
C SER A 93 -0.14 0.14 11.13
N THR A 94 0.40 -0.94 10.54
CA THR A 94 0.95 -2.06 11.32
C THR A 94 2.45 -2.24 11.19
N MET A 95 3.09 -1.67 10.16
CA MET A 95 4.51 -1.91 9.88
C MET A 95 5.40 -0.93 10.59
N GLY A 96 6.61 -1.37 10.90
CA GLY A 96 7.65 -0.55 11.50
C GLY A 96 7.62 -0.55 13.01
N TYR A 97 8.77 -0.24 13.58
CA TYR A 97 8.97 -0.11 15.01
C TYR A 97 9.03 1.37 15.39
N PRO A 98 8.62 1.75 16.62
CA PRO A 98 9.01 3.06 17.14
C PRO A 98 10.54 3.15 17.08
N PRO A 99 11.11 4.36 16.97
CA PRO A 99 12.54 4.53 16.77
C PRO A 99 13.24 3.77 17.88
N ASN A 100 13.96 2.72 17.50
CA ASN A 100 14.58 1.85 18.47
C ASN A 100 15.70 2.67 19.12
N ASN A 101 15.67 2.81 20.44
CA ASN A 101 16.70 3.45 21.25
C ASN A 101 18.04 2.65 21.21
N ALA A 102 18.23 1.76 20.23
CA ALA A 102 19.42 0.93 20.09
C ALA A 102 20.68 1.75 19.76
N VAL A 103 20.53 3.00 19.33
CA VAL A 103 21.66 3.95 19.28
C VAL A 103 22.11 4.35 20.70
N ASP A 104 21.18 4.38 21.66
CA ASP A 104 21.45 4.72 23.07
C ASP A 104 21.82 3.49 23.92
N THR A 105 21.42 2.28 23.51
CA THR A 105 21.80 1.03 24.16
C THR A 105 22.44 0.08 23.15
N TRP A 106 23.77 0.00 23.18
CA TRP A 106 24.61 -0.99 22.48
C TRP A 106 24.38 -2.44 22.98
N SER A 107 23.12 -2.84 23.17
CA SER A 107 22.74 -4.19 23.55
C SER A 107 22.48 -5.01 22.30
N THR A 108 23.16 -6.15 22.19
CA THR A 108 22.83 -7.18 21.22
C THR A 108 21.36 -7.58 21.35
N PHE A 109 20.65 -7.69 20.21
CA PHE A 109 19.29 -8.22 20.23
C PHE A 109 19.29 -9.61 20.86
N SER A 110 18.35 -9.82 21.77
CA SER A 110 18.03 -11.19 22.20
C SER A 110 17.53 -12.00 20.99
N PRO A 111 17.66 -13.35 21.01
CA PRO A 111 17.13 -14.20 19.94
C PRO A 111 15.64 -13.95 19.63
N GLN A 112 14.85 -13.59 20.65
CA GLN A 112 13.44 -13.26 20.47
C GLN A 112 13.24 -11.94 19.70
N GLN A 113 13.95 -10.88 20.09
CA GLN A 113 13.86 -9.58 19.40
C GLN A 113 14.32 -9.67 17.95
N TYR A 114 15.37 -10.46 17.68
CA TYR A 114 15.82 -10.71 16.32
C TYR A 114 14.73 -11.41 15.48
N LYS A 115 14.06 -12.42 16.04
CA LYS A 115 12.97 -13.13 15.37
C LYS A 115 11.78 -12.22 15.10
N GLU A 116 11.39 -11.38 16.06
CA GLU A 116 10.30 -10.41 15.89
C GLU A 116 10.62 -9.41 14.76
N TRP A 117 11.86 -8.91 14.73
CA TRP A 117 12.35 -8.05 13.64
C TRP A 117 12.27 -8.75 12.28
N GLU A 118 12.76 -9.99 12.19
CA GLU A 118 12.73 -10.77 10.95
C GLU A 118 11.29 -11.05 10.48
N ASP A 119 10.40 -11.45 11.38
CA ASP A 119 8.99 -11.69 11.07
C ASP A 119 8.31 -10.42 10.54
N MET A 120 8.61 -9.25 11.12
CA MET A 120 8.09 -7.98 10.61
C MET A 120 8.64 -7.66 9.22
N ARG A 121 9.94 -7.88 8.99
CA ARG A 121 10.57 -7.69 7.67
C ARG A 121 9.86 -8.55 6.61
N VAL A 122 9.65 -9.82 6.91
CA VAL A 122 8.97 -10.76 5.99
C VAL A 122 7.54 -10.31 5.70
N ARG A 123 6.78 -9.90 6.72
CA ARG A 123 5.41 -9.39 6.54
C ARG A 123 5.37 -8.11 5.71
N PHE A 124 6.31 -7.19 5.94
CA PHE A 124 6.43 -5.96 5.16
C PHE A 124 6.70 -6.26 3.68
N VAL A 125 7.71 -7.09 3.39
CA VAL A 125 8.05 -7.48 2.02
C VAL A 125 6.87 -8.19 1.35
N GLY A 126 6.23 -9.13 2.06
CA GLY A 126 5.04 -9.81 1.58
C GLY A 126 3.90 -8.84 1.24
N ALA A 127 3.66 -7.83 2.08
CA ALA A 127 2.66 -6.81 1.84
C ALA A 127 3.00 -5.94 0.62
N VAL A 128 4.26 -5.54 0.45
CA VAL A 128 4.71 -4.74 -0.71
C VAL A 128 4.56 -5.54 -2.01
N VAL A 129 4.97 -6.81 -2.03
CA VAL A 129 4.80 -7.70 -3.20
C VAL A 129 3.33 -7.89 -3.52
N THR A 130 2.50 -8.14 -2.50
CA THR A 130 1.05 -8.31 -2.66
C THR A 130 0.41 -7.04 -3.21
N PHE A 131 0.80 -5.87 -2.69
CA PHE A 131 0.35 -4.57 -3.18
C PHE A 131 0.67 -4.38 -4.66
N GLY A 132 1.90 -4.70 -5.07
CA GLY A 132 2.35 -4.67 -6.46
C GLY A 132 1.55 -5.61 -7.36
N ALA A 133 1.30 -6.85 -6.90
CA ALA A 133 0.49 -7.83 -7.64
C ALA A 133 -0.94 -7.31 -7.89
N PHE A 134 -1.55 -6.63 -6.92
CA PHE A 134 -2.88 -6.04 -7.12
C PHE A 134 -2.88 -4.91 -8.14
N GLN A 135 -1.77 -4.18 -8.34
CA GLN A 135 -1.69 -3.18 -9.41
C GLN A 135 -1.78 -3.81 -10.81
N LEU A 136 -1.43 -5.09 -10.97
CA LEU A 136 -1.66 -5.80 -12.24
C LEU A 136 -3.15 -5.92 -12.57
N LEU A 137 -4.03 -6.03 -11.56
CA LEU A 137 -5.48 -6.06 -11.81
C LEU A 137 -5.98 -4.75 -12.43
N LEU A 138 -5.42 -3.61 -12.01
CA LEU A 138 -5.68 -2.32 -12.66
C LEU A 138 -5.24 -2.38 -14.12
N VAL A 139 -3.99 -2.78 -14.37
CA VAL A 139 -3.42 -2.79 -15.73
C VAL A 139 -4.27 -3.66 -16.66
N VAL A 140 -4.60 -4.88 -16.24
CA VAL A 140 -5.47 -5.78 -17.01
C VAL A 140 -6.84 -5.13 -17.28
N ASN A 141 -7.45 -4.53 -16.27
CA ASN A 141 -8.75 -3.88 -16.42
C ASN A 141 -8.69 -2.65 -17.34
N LEU A 142 -7.60 -1.88 -17.31
CA LEU A 142 -7.37 -0.77 -18.22
C LEU A 142 -7.22 -1.26 -19.67
N ILE A 143 -6.41 -2.30 -19.91
CA ILE A 143 -6.25 -2.90 -21.25
C ILE A 143 -7.61 -3.31 -21.81
N VAL A 144 -8.43 -4.02 -21.03
CA VAL A 144 -9.77 -4.43 -21.45
C VAL A 144 -10.65 -3.24 -21.79
N LYS A 145 -10.63 -2.19 -20.95
CA LYS A 145 -11.38 -0.96 -21.22
C LYS A 145 -10.99 -0.34 -22.56
N TRP A 146 -9.70 -0.35 -22.91
CA TRP A 146 -9.23 0.20 -24.18
C TRP A 146 -9.61 -0.68 -25.38
N LEU A 147 -9.45 -2.00 -25.28
CA LEU A 147 -9.75 -2.93 -26.37
C LEU A 147 -11.26 -3.00 -26.70
N LYS A 148 -12.14 -2.93 -25.70
CA LYS A 148 -13.61 -2.97 -25.92
C LYS A 148 -14.18 -1.71 -26.58
N THR A 149 -13.39 -0.65 -26.69
CA THR A 149 -13.84 0.61 -27.30
C THR A 149 -13.29 0.82 -28.71
N ALA A 150 -12.48 -0.12 -29.22
CA ALA A 150 -12.07 -0.23 -30.61
C ALA A 150 -12.98 -1.22 -31.33
#